data_AF-A0A930XAR7-F1
#
_entry.id   AF-A0A930XAR7-F1
#
_cell.length_a   1.000
_cell.length_b   1.000
_cell.length_c   1.000
_cell.angle_alpha   90.00
_cell.angle_beta   90.00
_cell.angle_gamma   90.00
#
_symmetry.space_group_name_H-M   'P 1'
#
loop_
_entity.id
_entity.type
_entity.pdbx_description
1 polymer ?
#
loop_
_entity_poly.entity_id
_entity_poly.type
_entity_poly.pdbx_seq_one_letter_code
_entity_poly.pdbx_strand_id
1 'polypeptide(L)' 'MKTPCLGSRLKECSQILLDIEETSADSIFGFPDNKKLQSSMTLFNLISDSSPVFEEVLAKFFDGQQDNKTLELLDFFY' A
#
# COMPACT_ATOMS: atom_id res chain seq x y z
N MET A 1 10.98 -0.37 7.81
CA MET A 1 10.50 -1.68 8.29
C MET A 1 11.19 -2.22 9.57
N LYS A 2 12.04 -1.45 10.27
CA LYS A 2 12.89 -1.96 11.38
C LYS A 2 12.21 -2.13 12.75
N THR A 3 10.93 -1.79 12.90
CA THR A 3 10.18 -2.03 14.14
C THR A 3 9.58 -3.45 14.14
N PRO A 4 10.03 -4.36 15.04
CA PRO A 4 9.77 -5.80 14.90
C PRO A 4 8.30 -6.18 14.80
N CYS A 5 7.43 -5.54 15.59
CA CYS A 5 6.01 -5.88 15.65
C CYS A 5 5.16 -5.10 14.63
N LEU A 6 5.54 -3.89 14.26
CA LEU A 6 4.71 -3.05 13.39
C LEU A 6 4.94 -3.37 11.91
N GLY A 7 6.20 -3.55 11.51
CA GLY A 7 6.53 -3.92 10.13
C GLY A 7 6.00 -5.31 9.75
N SER A 8 6.08 -6.28 10.66
CA SER A 8 5.55 -7.64 10.43
C SER A 8 4.03 -7.65 10.29
N ARG A 9 3.31 -7.01 11.21
CA ARG A 9 1.84 -6.90 11.15
C ARG A 9 1.36 -6.19 9.89
N LEU A 10 2.06 -5.14 9.45
CA LEU A 10 1.68 -4.46 8.22
C LEU A 10 1.81 -5.38 7.00
N LYS A 11 2.90 -6.16 6.90
CA LYS A 11 3.05 -7.17 5.84
C LYS A 11 1.96 -8.24 5.90
N GLU A 12 1.66 -8.74 7.09
CA GLU A 12 0.63 -9.76 7.32
C GLU A 12 -0.76 -9.24 6.89
N CYS A 13 -1.13 -8.03 7.30
CA CYS A 13 -2.37 -7.40 6.84
C CYS A 13 -2.40 -7.23 5.32
N SER A 14 -1.30 -6.79 4.70
CA SER A 14 -1.21 -6.67 3.24
C SER A 14 -1.37 -8.03 2.54
N GLN A 15 -0.79 -9.10 3.10
CA GLN A 15 -0.97 -10.45 2.56
C GLN A 15 -2.43 -10.90 2.65
N ILE A 16 -3.10 -10.67 3.77
CA ILE A 16 -4.54 -10.96 3.92
C ILE A 16 -5.36 -10.24 2.85
N LEU A 17 -5.02 -8.99 2.52
CA LEU A 17 -5.71 -8.26 1.44
C LEU A 17 -5.47 -8.89 0.06
N LEU A 18 -4.27 -9.42 -0.20
CA LEU A 18 -3.99 -10.12 -1.46
C LEU A 18 -4.78 -11.43 -1.59
N ASP A 19 -5.07 -12.10 -0.48
CA ASP A 19 -5.78 -13.38 -0.48
C ASP A 19 -7.32 -13.24 -0.65
N ILE A 20 -7.86 -12.03 -0.55
CA ILE A 20 -9.30 -11.75 -0.79
C ILE A 20 -9.62 -11.83 -2.30
N GLU A 21 -10.78 -12.35 -2.73
CA GLU A 21 -11.11 -12.38 -4.16
C GLU A 21 -11.51 -11.00 -4.73
N GLU A 22 -12.12 -10.15 -3.92
CA GLU A 22 -12.47 -8.77 -4.26
C GLU A 22 -11.22 -7.94 -4.62
N THR A 23 -11.32 -7.16 -5.70
CA THR A 23 -10.25 -6.33 -6.26
C THR A 23 -10.54 -4.83 -6.14
N SER A 24 -11.74 -4.45 -5.70
CA SER A 24 -12.12 -3.06 -5.43
C SER A 24 -11.75 -2.67 -3.99
N ALA A 25 -10.81 -1.73 -3.85
CA ALA A 25 -10.48 -1.14 -2.56
C ALA A 25 -11.69 -0.44 -1.93
N ASP A 26 -12.54 0.18 -2.75
CA ASP A 26 -13.77 0.85 -2.32
C ASP A 26 -14.78 -0.14 -1.74
N SER A 27 -14.86 -1.38 -2.26
CA SER A 27 -15.75 -2.42 -1.72
C SER A 27 -15.33 -2.89 -0.33
N ILE A 28 -14.02 -2.94 -0.06
CA ILE A 28 -13.47 -3.44 1.21
C ILE A 28 -13.39 -2.33 2.27
N PHE A 29 -12.90 -1.16 1.88
CA PHE A 29 -12.57 -0.07 2.80
C PHE A 29 -13.51 1.14 2.71
N GLY A 30 -14.12 1.36 1.54
CA GLY A 30 -14.88 2.58 1.26
C GLY A 30 -14.03 3.85 1.29
N PHE A 31 -14.65 4.97 0.94
CA PHE A 31 -14.02 6.29 1.04
C PHE A 31 -14.09 6.83 2.48
N PRO A 32 -13.03 7.45 3.02
CA PRO A 32 -11.73 7.75 2.40
C PRO A 32 -10.63 6.71 2.70
N ASP A 33 -10.97 5.57 3.29
CA ASP A 33 -9.96 4.61 3.75
C ASP A 33 -9.29 3.85 2.60
N ASN A 34 -9.97 3.69 1.46
CA ASN A 34 -9.36 3.25 0.21
C ASN A 34 -8.17 4.15 -0.20
N LYS A 35 -8.29 5.48 -0.07
CA LYS A 35 -7.20 6.42 -0.34
C LYS A 35 -6.05 6.27 0.64
N LYS A 36 -6.35 6.06 1.93
CA LYS A 36 -5.32 5.82 2.94
C LYS A 36 -4.53 4.54 2.66
N LEU A 37 -5.20 3.49 2.16
CA LEU A 37 -4.52 2.28 1.71
C LEU A 37 -3.54 2.61 0.58
N GLN A 38 -3.99 3.31 -0.47
CA GLN A 38 -3.15 3.70 -1.60
C GLN A 38 -1.91 4.51 -1.15
N SER A 39 -2.11 5.54 -0.32
CA SER A 39 -1.02 6.37 0.21
C SER A 39 -0.05 5.55 1.07
N SER A 40 -0.57 4.68 1.95
CA SER A 40 0.25 3.82 2.81
C SER A 40 1.11 2.85 2.00
N MET A 41 0.49 2.11 1.07
CA MET A 41 1.22 1.14 0.23
C MET A 41 2.25 1.85 -0.65
N THR A 42 1.94 3.04 -1.16
CA THR A 42 2.91 3.89 -1.88
C THR A 42 4.11 4.23 -1.01
N LEU A 43 3.87 4.77 0.19
CA LEU A 43 4.93 5.15 1.12
C LEU A 43 5.83 3.95 1.45
N PHE A 44 5.24 2.82 1.84
CA PHE A 44 6.01 1.65 2.26
C PHE A 44 6.67 0.90 1.10
N ASN A 45 6.14 1.01 -0.13
CA ASN A 45 6.78 0.47 -1.32
C ASN A 45 8.12 1.19 -1.63
N LEU A 46 8.20 2.50 -1.34
CA LEU A 46 9.36 3.34 -1.66
C LEU A 46 10.50 3.29 -0.64
N ILE A 47 10.33 2.61 0.49
CA ILE A 47 11.39 2.49 1.50
C ILE A 47 12.40 1.44 1.05
N SER A 48 13.70 1.67 1.26
CA SER A 48 14.73 0.65 1.03
C SER A 48 14.44 -0.64 1.84
N ASP A 49 14.67 -1.80 1.22
CA ASP A 49 14.28 -3.11 1.75
C ASP A 49 12.76 -3.27 1.97
N SER A 50 11.94 -2.64 1.12
CA SER A 50 10.49 -2.84 1.10
C SER A 50 10.13 -4.30 0.75
N SER A 51 8.94 -4.69 1.18
CA SER A 51 8.40 -6.01 0.86
C SER A 51 7.58 -5.88 -0.43
N PRO A 52 7.70 -6.82 -1.39
CA PRO A 52 6.97 -6.75 -2.67
C PRO A 52 5.45 -6.74 -2.47
N VAL A 53 4.96 -7.28 -1.34
CA VAL A 53 3.55 -7.25 -0.93
C VAL A 53 2.90 -5.86 -1.04
N PHE A 54 3.63 -4.76 -0.85
CA PHE A 54 3.05 -3.42 -0.97
C PHE A 54 2.82 -3.00 -2.42
N GLU A 55 3.76 -3.34 -3.32
CA GLU A 55 3.58 -3.18 -4.76
C GLU A 55 2.45 -4.08 -5.28
N GLU A 56 2.37 -5.31 -4.81
CA GLU A 56 1.31 -6.25 -5.19
C GLU A 56 -0.08 -5.76 -4.77
N VAL A 57 -0.20 -5.14 -3.58
CA VAL A 57 -1.47 -4.51 -3.16
C VAL A 57 -1.80 -3.32 -4.07
N LEU A 58 -0.82 -2.50 -4.45
CA LEU A 58 -1.03 -1.43 -5.43
C LEU A 58 -1.48 -1.98 -6.78
N ALA A 59 -0.85 -3.06 -7.26
CA ALA A 59 -1.18 -3.73 -8.52
C ALA A 59 -2.62 -4.25 -8.51
N LYS A 60 -3.02 -4.91 -7.42
CA LYS A 60 -4.35 -5.54 -7.30
C LYS A 60 -5.49 -4.53 -7.19
N PHE A 61 -5.31 -3.50 -6.36
CA PHE A 61 -6.42 -2.62 -5.96
C PHE A 61 -6.42 -1.26 -6.65
N PHE A 62 -5.30 -0.86 -7.26
CA PHE A 62 -5.11 0.47 -7.85
C PHE A 62 -4.40 0.43 -9.21
N ASP A 63 -4.43 -0.71 -9.91
CA ASP A 63 -3.77 -0.90 -11.22
C ASP A 63 -2.27 -0.55 -11.21
N GLY A 64 -1.62 -0.74 -10.07
CA GLY A 64 -0.20 -0.39 -9.85
C GLY A 64 0.04 1.10 -9.64
N GLN A 65 -1.00 1.93 -9.63
CA GLN A 65 -0.87 3.38 -9.46
C GLN A 65 -0.54 3.75 -8.02
N GLN A 66 0.58 4.45 -7.88
CA GLN A 66 0.99 5.09 -6.64
C GLN A 66 0.13 6.33 -6.34
N ASP A 67 0.03 6.68 -5.07
CA ASP A 67 -0.62 7.91 -4.63
C ASP A 67 0.29 9.11 -4.91
N ASN A 68 -0.08 9.92 -5.91
CA ASN A 68 0.69 11.10 -6.32
C ASN A 68 0.96 12.06 -5.15
N LYS A 69 0.03 12.22 -4.20
CA LYS A 69 0.26 13.13 -3.08
C LYS A 69 1.36 12.65 -2.14
N THR A 70 1.43 11.35 -1.92
CA THR A 70 2.54 10.72 -1.19
C THR A 70 3.86 10.92 -1.92
N LEU A 71 3.89 10.77 -3.25
CA LEU A 71 5.09 11.01 -4.06
C LEU A 71 5.58 12.46 -4.00
N GLU A 72 4.65 13.44 -4.10
CA GLU A 72 4.95 14.87 -3.95
C GLU A 72 5.57 15.19 -2.60
N LEU A 73 5.04 14.64 -1.50
CA LEU A 73 5.55 14.88 -0.15
C LEU A 73 6.93 14.27 0.11
N LEU A 74 7.34 13.32 -0.73
CA LEU A 74 8.63 12.63 -0.65
C LEU A 74 9.64 13.16 -1.67
N ASP A 75 9.32 14.23 -2.40
CA ASP A 75 10.15 14.85 -3.45
C ASP A 75 10.55 13.86 -4.57
N PHE A 76 9.70 12.86 -4.89
CA PHE A 76 9.95 11.91 -5.99
C PHE A 76 9.56 12.46 -7.38
N PHE A 77 9.07 13.69 -7.48
CA PHE A 77 8.87 14.39 -8.75
C PHE A 77 10.05 15.35 -9.02
N TYR A 78 10.85 15.04 -10.05
CA TYR A 78 11.82 15.95 -10.68
C TYR A 78 11.49 16.11 -12.17
#